data_AF-A0A0B6ZIX2-F1
#
_entry.id   AF-A0A0B6ZIX2-F1
#
_cell.length_a   1.000
_cell.length_b   1.000
_cell.length_c   1.000
_cell.angle_alpha   90.00
_cell.angle_beta   90.00
_cell.angle_gamma   90.00
#
_symmetry.space_group_name_H-M   'P 1'
#
loop_
_entity.id
_entity.type
_entity.pdbx_description
1 polymer ?
#
loop_
_entity_poly.entity_id
_entity_poly.type
_entity_poly.pdbx_seq_one_letter_code
_entity_poly.pdbx_strand_id
1 'polypeptide(L)'
;LGTTEDGKVDLYFVDFGDSSYAEKKDIFRLRSDFTSFPYQAKECILANVEPVGEKWSEEAITYFEDIIHCAKWKSLLAHVVTYKRIIGDQKMPVVQLFDTSGPQNIDIGAEMVKCGYALSIDSVTQNTQGSAANVQESEITTTTGYHNVWSETESSQVTVIEEL
;
A
#
# COMPACT_ATOMS: atom_id res chain seq x y z
N LEU A 1 11.56 -19.13 -3.84
CA LEU A 1 11.66 -18.17 -4.96
C LEU A 1 10.82 -18.71 -6.08
N GLY A 2 9.90 -17.91 -6.60
CA GLY A 2 9.23 -18.25 -7.84
C GLY A 2 10.27 -18.35 -8.95
N THR A 3 10.07 -19.25 -9.91
CA THR A 3 10.87 -19.32 -11.13
C THR A 3 9.89 -19.33 -12.29
N THR A 4 10.12 -18.47 -13.26
CA THR A 4 9.31 -18.38 -14.47
C THR A 4 9.61 -19.56 -15.41
N GLU A 5 8.77 -19.77 -16.43
CA GLU A 5 8.99 -20.82 -17.42
C GLU A 5 10.29 -20.65 -18.22
N ASP A 6 10.74 -19.40 -18.41
CA ASP A 6 12.03 -19.08 -19.04
C ASP A 6 13.23 -19.18 -18.07
N GLY A 7 13.01 -19.63 -16.83
CA GLY A 7 14.08 -19.93 -15.87
C GLY A 7 14.59 -18.74 -15.06
N LYS A 8 13.95 -17.57 -15.18
CA LYS A 8 14.28 -16.39 -14.37
C LYS A 8 13.70 -16.52 -12.98
N VAL A 9 14.38 -15.88 -12.03
CA VAL A 9 13.99 -15.85 -10.63
C VAL A 9 13.17 -14.59 -10.38
N ASP A 10 12.04 -14.78 -9.71
CA ASP A 10 11.19 -13.70 -9.20
C ASP A 10 11.84 -13.07 -7.95
N LEU A 11 12.06 -11.74 -8.01
CA LEU A 11 12.73 -10.94 -6.99
C LEU A 11 11.78 -9.89 -6.41
N TYR A 12 11.88 -9.70 -5.10
CA TYR A 12 11.27 -8.57 -4.39
C TYR A 12 12.38 -7.77 -3.70
N PHE A 13 12.50 -6.49 -4.05
CA PHE A 13 13.52 -5.61 -3.48
C PHE A 13 13.04 -5.05 -2.15
N VAL A 14 13.41 -5.72 -1.06
CA VAL A 14 12.92 -5.45 0.31
C VAL A 14 13.14 -4.02 0.83
N ASP A 15 14.06 -3.26 0.24
CA ASP A 15 14.34 -1.87 0.65
C ASP A 15 13.63 -0.83 -0.22
N PHE A 16 13.05 -1.24 -1.36
CA PHE A 16 12.37 -0.36 -2.32
C PHE A 16 10.89 -0.70 -2.50
N GLY A 17 10.52 -1.98 -2.33
CA GLY A 17 9.15 -2.48 -2.40
C GLY A 17 8.68 -2.90 -3.79
N ASP A 18 9.51 -2.79 -4.83
CA ASP A 18 9.20 -3.24 -6.19
C ASP A 18 9.70 -4.68 -6.46
N SER A 19 9.18 -5.27 -7.54
CA SER A 19 9.51 -6.62 -7.99
C SER A 19 10.16 -6.61 -9.37
N SER A 20 11.01 -7.60 -9.65
CA SER A 20 11.63 -7.79 -10.95
C SER A 20 12.01 -9.24 -11.19
N TYR A 21 12.51 -9.53 -12.40
CA TYR A 21 12.99 -10.84 -12.79
C TYR A 21 14.47 -10.78 -13.15
N ALA A 22 15.25 -11.72 -12.63
CA ALA A 22 16.68 -11.82 -12.94
C ALA A 22 17.11 -13.23 -13.31
N GLU A 23 18.16 -13.31 -14.12
CA GLU A 23 18.84 -14.58 -14.38
C GLU A 23 19.56 -15.05 -13.11
N LYS A 24 19.56 -16.36 -12.86
CA LYS A 24 20.19 -16.93 -11.66
C LYS A 24 21.69 -16.60 -11.55
N LYS A 25 22.38 -16.42 -12.68
CA LYS A 25 23.80 -16.05 -12.74
C LYS A 25 24.09 -14.65 -12.20
N ASP A 26 23.08 -13.78 -12.15
CA ASP A 26 23.19 -12.39 -11.70
C ASP A 26 22.77 -12.23 -10.23
N ILE A 27 22.45 -13.36 -9.55
CA ILE A 27 22.03 -13.40 -8.14
C ILE A 27 23.16 -13.95 -7.28
N PHE A 28 23.53 -13.19 -6.26
CA PHE A 28 24.61 -13.53 -5.34
C PHE A 28 24.09 -13.70 -3.92
N ARG A 29 24.79 -14.52 -3.13
CA ARG A 29 24.48 -14.67 -1.70
C ARG A 29 24.77 -13.35 -0.98
N LEU A 30 23.78 -12.83 -0.28
CA LEU A 30 23.93 -11.62 0.53
C LEU A 30 24.92 -11.88 1.69
N ARG A 31 25.87 -10.96 1.89
CA ARG A 31 26.81 -11.01 3.01
C ARG A 31 26.04 -10.75 4.32
N SER A 32 26.37 -11.47 5.40
CA SER A 32 25.57 -11.47 6.63
C SER A 32 25.56 -10.14 7.38
N ASP A 33 26.50 -9.25 7.13
CA ASP A 33 26.53 -7.89 7.66
C ASP A 33 25.57 -6.94 6.93
N PHE A 34 25.12 -7.28 5.70
CA PHE A 34 24.05 -6.53 5.04
C PHE A 34 22.65 -6.90 5.55
N THR A 35 22.52 -7.90 6.43
CA THR A 35 21.23 -8.28 7.03
C THR A 35 21.00 -7.64 8.39
N SER A 36 21.85 -6.70 8.83
CA SER A 36 21.69 -6.02 10.13
C SER A 36 20.57 -4.99 10.13
N PHE A 37 20.21 -4.45 8.96
CA PHE A 37 19.14 -3.47 8.83
C PHE A 37 17.81 -4.19 8.60
N PRO A 38 16.71 -3.73 9.24
CA PRO A 38 15.37 -4.13 8.85
C PRO A 38 15.12 -3.81 7.37
N TYR A 39 14.12 -4.44 6.77
CA TYR A 39 13.66 -4.05 5.44
C TYR A 39 13.09 -2.62 5.49
N GLN A 40 13.56 -1.77 4.59
CA GLN A 40 13.25 -0.33 4.63
C GLN A 40 11.91 0.01 3.98
N ALA A 41 11.45 -0.76 2.99
CA ALA A 41 10.15 -0.55 2.38
C ALA A 41 9.03 -0.92 3.35
N LYS A 42 8.10 0.02 3.60
CA LYS A 42 6.88 -0.22 4.37
C LYS A 42 5.67 -0.03 3.46
N GLU A 43 4.89 -1.09 3.31
CA GLU A 43 3.57 -1.01 2.69
C GLU A 43 2.63 -0.21 3.59
N CYS A 44 1.84 0.68 3.00
CA CYS A 44 0.78 1.41 3.69
C CYS A 44 -0.40 1.72 2.78
N ILE A 45 -1.52 2.15 3.34
CA ILE A 45 -2.75 2.50 2.62
C ILE A 45 -2.99 3.99 2.74
N LEU A 46 -3.27 4.68 1.63
CA LEU A 46 -3.67 6.09 1.68
C LEU A 46 -5.04 6.25 2.36
N ALA A 47 -5.12 7.13 3.35
CA ALA A 47 -6.33 7.35 4.16
C ALA A 47 -7.42 8.11 3.40
N ASN A 48 -8.68 7.86 3.79
CA ASN A 48 -9.87 8.63 3.42
C ASN A 48 -10.18 8.73 1.91
N VAL A 49 -9.58 7.85 1.09
CA VAL A 49 -9.83 7.81 -0.35
C VAL A 49 -10.10 6.39 -0.84
N GLU A 50 -10.94 6.28 -1.86
CA GLU A 50 -11.24 5.04 -2.57
C GLU A 50 -11.29 5.29 -4.10
N PRO A 51 -11.13 4.24 -4.94
CA PRO A 51 -11.22 4.41 -6.38
C PRO A 51 -12.62 4.88 -6.82
N VAL A 52 -12.67 5.61 -7.94
CA VAL A 52 -13.94 6.07 -8.54
C VAL A 52 -14.76 4.92 -9.13
N GLY A 53 -14.09 3.86 -9.58
CA GLY A 53 -14.71 2.62 -10.05
C GLY A 53 -14.44 1.45 -9.11
N GLU A 54 -14.57 0.23 -9.63
CA GLU A 54 -14.27 -0.99 -8.85
C GLU A 54 -12.79 -1.07 -8.44
N LYS A 55 -11.90 -0.46 -9.23
CA LYS A 55 -10.45 -0.47 -9.06
C LYS A 55 -9.88 0.91 -9.43
N TRP A 56 -8.68 1.22 -8.94
CA TRP A 56 -7.94 2.41 -9.38
C TRP A 56 -7.70 2.34 -10.90
N SER A 57 -7.99 3.43 -11.60
CA SER A 57 -7.69 3.51 -13.03
C SER A 57 -6.19 3.78 -13.24
N GLU A 58 -5.67 3.43 -14.41
CA GLU A 58 -4.27 3.71 -14.78
C GLU A 58 -3.94 5.20 -14.71
N GLU A 59 -4.90 6.06 -15.07
CA GLU A 59 -4.75 7.51 -14.97
C GLU A 59 -4.67 7.97 -13.52
N ALA A 60 -5.45 7.37 -12.61
CA ALA A 60 -5.40 7.68 -11.18
C ALA A 60 -4.07 7.23 -10.55
N ILE A 61 -3.57 6.04 -10.94
CA ILE A 61 -2.27 5.51 -10.49
C ILE A 61 -1.14 6.42 -11.00
N THR A 62 -1.11 6.71 -12.30
CA THR A 62 -0.10 7.59 -12.91
C THR A 62 -0.10 8.97 -12.26
N TYR A 63 -1.29 9.54 -12.04
CA TYR A 63 -1.43 10.83 -11.38
C TYR A 63 -0.88 10.80 -9.95
N PHE A 64 -1.22 9.76 -9.19
CA PHE A 64 -0.69 9.56 -7.83
C PHE A 64 0.84 9.49 -7.84
N GLU A 65 1.44 8.65 -8.69
CA GLU A 65 2.90 8.51 -8.84
C GLU A 65 3.58 9.83 -9.16
N ASP A 66 2.98 10.64 -10.03
CA ASP A 66 3.50 11.95 -10.43
C ASP A 66 3.49 12.94 -9.27
N ILE A 67 2.38 13.07 -8.53
CA ILE A 67 2.28 14.05 -7.44
C ILE A 67 3.11 13.66 -6.20
N ILE A 68 3.32 12.36 -5.96
CA ILE A 68 4.23 11.91 -4.89
C ILE A 68 5.69 11.90 -5.32
N HIS A 69 5.98 12.14 -6.61
CA HIS A 69 7.31 12.01 -7.18
C HIS A 69 7.91 10.61 -6.92
N CYS A 70 7.16 9.57 -7.26
CA CYS A 70 7.53 8.17 -7.02
C CYS A 70 8.94 7.89 -7.57
N ALA A 71 9.77 7.24 -6.76
CA ALA A 71 11.18 6.92 -7.05
C ALA A 71 12.08 8.13 -7.41
N LYS A 72 11.71 9.36 -7.06
CA LYS A 72 12.49 10.59 -7.31
C LYS A 72 13.02 11.25 -6.03
N TRP A 73 13.10 10.50 -4.92
CA TRP A 73 13.73 10.93 -3.66
C TRP A 73 13.17 12.24 -3.06
N LYS A 74 11.88 12.50 -3.26
CA LYS A 74 11.19 13.61 -2.61
C LYS A 74 10.68 13.15 -1.25
N SER A 75 11.04 13.90 -0.20
CA SER A 75 10.50 13.65 1.14
C SER A 75 9.05 14.12 1.24
N LEU A 76 8.19 13.25 1.79
CA LEU A 76 6.79 13.52 2.09
C LEU A 76 6.56 13.26 3.58
N LEU A 77 5.61 13.98 4.17
CA LEU A 77 5.20 13.74 5.56
C LEU A 77 4.07 12.71 5.57
N ALA A 78 4.31 11.57 6.23
CA ALA A 78 3.28 10.57 6.49
C ALA A 78 2.77 10.68 7.94
N HIS A 79 1.45 10.74 8.12
CA HIS A 79 0.80 10.66 9.41
C HIS A 79 -0.02 9.37 9.49
N VAL A 80 0.34 8.47 10.41
CA VAL A 80 -0.41 7.22 10.64
C VAL A 80 -1.73 7.53 11.34
N VAL A 81 -2.83 7.26 10.66
CA VAL A 81 -4.20 7.49 11.16
C VAL A 81 -4.69 6.28 11.94
N THR A 82 -4.51 5.07 11.39
CA THR A 82 -4.96 3.82 11.99
C THR A 82 -4.20 2.63 11.39
N TYR A 83 -4.53 1.42 11.81
CA TYR A 83 -4.02 0.18 11.24
C TYR A 83 -5.17 -0.72 10.81
N LYS A 84 -5.13 -1.20 9.56
CA LYS A 84 -6.03 -2.25 9.07
C LYS A 84 -5.39 -3.62 9.34
N ARG A 85 -6.17 -4.57 9.83
CA ARG A 85 -5.72 -5.97 9.90
C ARG A 85 -5.74 -6.57 8.50
N ILE A 86 -4.66 -7.23 8.13
CA ILE A 86 -4.54 -8.03 6.89
C ILE A 86 -4.62 -9.51 7.30
N ILE A 87 -4.40 -10.42 6.35
CA ILE A 87 -4.34 -11.86 6.57
C ILE A 87 -3.35 -12.18 7.71
N GLY A 88 -3.83 -12.88 8.74
CA GLY A 88 -3.06 -13.20 9.95
C GLY A 88 -3.03 -12.07 10.97
N ASP A 89 -1.90 -11.93 11.69
CA ASP A 89 -1.69 -10.88 12.70
C ASP A 89 -0.97 -9.63 12.15
N GLN A 90 -0.74 -9.58 10.84
CA GLN A 90 -0.09 -8.44 10.19
C GLN A 90 -1.02 -7.22 10.16
N LYS A 91 -0.47 -6.06 10.50
CA LYS A 91 -1.15 -4.77 10.50
C LYS A 91 -0.59 -3.90 9.39
N MET A 92 -1.47 -3.36 8.55
CA MET A 92 -1.14 -2.40 7.51
C MET A 92 -1.42 -0.99 8.01
N PRO A 93 -0.43 -0.09 8.07
CA PRO A 93 -0.68 1.31 8.43
C PRO A 93 -1.55 1.99 7.38
N VAL A 94 -2.52 2.78 7.84
CA VAL A 94 -3.30 3.68 7.01
C VAL A 94 -2.80 5.10 7.28
N VAL A 95 -2.32 5.79 6.25
CA VAL A 95 -1.59 7.06 6.39
C VAL A 95 -2.25 8.18 5.63
N GLN A 96 -2.26 9.38 6.20
CA GLN A 96 -2.38 10.60 5.41
C GLN A 96 -0.98 10.99 4.93
N LEU A 97 -0.89 11.42 3.67
CA LEU A 97 0.37 11.79 3.04
C LEU A 97 0.31 13.25 2.63
N PHE A 98 1.35 14.00 2.98
CA PHE A 98 1.45 15.42 2.68
C PHE A 98 2.76 15.75 1.98
N ASP A 99 2.67 16.50 0.89
CA ASP A 99 3.83 17.22 0.37
C ASP A 99 3.98 18.54 1.14
N THR A 100 5.10 18.68 1.84
CA THR A 100 5.45 19.85 2.65
C THR A 100 6.64 20.64 2.09
N SER A 101 7.07 20.32 0.85
CA SER A 101 8.21 20.96 0.20
C SER A 101 7.91 22.39 -0.29
N GLY A 102 6.64 22.71 -0.51
CA GLY A 102 6.18 24.02 -0.96
C GLY A 102 5.77 24.97 0.17
N PRO A 103 5.32 26.20 -0.16
CA PRO A 103 4.84 27.17 0.82
C PRO A 103 3.49 26.79 1.45
N GLN A 104 2.77 25.85 0.85
CA GLN A 104 1.53 25.28 1.37
C GLN A 104 1.66 23.76 1.36
N ASN A 105 1.17 23.12 2.42
CA ASN A 105 1.12 21.67 2.49
C ASN A 105 0.02 21.16 1.56
N ILE A 106 0.34 20.17 0.73
CA ILE A 106 -0.62 19.50 -0.15
C ILE A 106 -0.97 18.16 0.47
N ASP A 107 -2.24 17.97 0.84
CA ASP A 107 -2.78 16.65 1.20
C ASP A 107 -2.98 15.85 -0.10
N ILE A 108 -2.22 14.78 -0.25
CA ILE A 108 -2.19 13.97 -1.47
C ILE A 108 -3.54 13.31 -1.72
N GLY A 109 -4.21 12.80 -0.67
CA GLY A 109 -5.53 12.19 -0.80
C GLY A 109 -6.59 13.21 -1.22
N ALA A 110 -6.57 14.39 -0.61
CA ALA A 110 -7.49 15.47 -1.01
C ALA A 110 -7.26 15.95 -2.44
N GLU A 111 -6.00 16.01 -2.90
CA GLU A 111 -5.68 16.38 -4.28
C GLU A 111 -6.18 15.33 -5.28
N MET A 112 -6.07 14.04 -4.97
CA MET A 112 -6.67 12.97 -5.79
C MET A 112 -8.19 13.13 -5.94
N VAL A 113 -8.90 13.45 -4.85
CA VAL A 113 -10.36 13.70 -4.89
C VAL A 113 -10.69 14.93 -5.72
N LYS A 114 -9.97 16.04 -5.50
CA LYS A 114 -10.15 17.31 -6.22
C LYS A 114 -9.99 17.13 -7.73
N CYS A 115 -9.05 16.30 -8.16
CA CYS A 115 -8.82 16.01 -9.58
C CYS A 115 -9.74 14.93 -10.16
N GLY A 116 -10.65 14.37 -9.36
CA GLY A 116 -11.62 13.36 -9.81
C GLY A 116 -11.01 11.97 -9.99
N TYR A 117 -9.85 11.70 -9.40
CA TYR A 117 -9.17 10.40 -9.44
C TYR A 117 -9.53 9.49 -8.25
N ALA A 118 -10.13 10.06 -7.20
CA ALA A 118 -10.60 9.33 -6.03
C ALA A 118 -11.96 9.86 -5.53
N LEU A 119 -12.66 9.04 -4.76
CA LEU A 119 -13.80 9.47 -3.95
C LEU A 119 -13.35 9.68 -2.50
N SER A 120 -13.91 10.70 -1.84
CA SER A 120 -13.73 10.89 -0.40
C SER A 120 -14.54 9.85 0.35
N ILE A 121 -13.86 9.11 1.23
CA ILE A 121 -14.54 8.29 2.23
C ILE A 121 -14.92 9.24 3.37
N ASP A 122 -15.99 10.00 3.20
CA ASP A 122 -16.57 10.74 4.31
C ASP A 122 -16.97 9.72 5.40
N SER A 123 -16.70 10.04 6.66
CA SER A 123 -17.11 9.21 7.81
C SER A 123 -18.64 9.28 8.02
N VAL A 124 -19.43 8.87 7.02
CA VAL A 124 -20.88 8.80 7.08
C VAL A 124 -21.32 7.35 7.06
N THR A 125 -21.25 6.71 8.23
CA THR A 125 -22.27 5.74 8.66
C THR A 125 -22.31 5.64 10.20
N GLN A 126 -22.62 6.77 10.85
CA GLN A 126 -23.35 6.73 12.12
C GLN A 126 -24.60 7.61 11.98
N ASN A 127 -25.65 7.06 11.37
CA ASN A 127 -27.04 7.36 11.70
C ASN A 127 -28.00 6.49 10.89
N THR A 128 -28.30 5.31 11.44
CA THR A 128 -29.64 4.76 11.34
C THR A 128 -30.05 4.33 12.74
N GLN A 129 -31.04 5.03 13.30
CA GLN A 129 -31.63 4.73 14.61
C GLN A 129 -32.20 3.31 14.62
N GLY A 130 -31.73 2.49 15.58
CA GLY A 130 -32.30 1.20 15.90
C GLY A 130 -32.15 0.93 17.39
N SER A 131 -33.27 0.80 18.08
CA SER A 131 -33.38 0.49 19.51
C SER A 131 -32.51 -0.69 19.96
N ALA A 132 -32.16 -0.66 21.25
CA ALA A 132 -31.40 -1.66 21.98
C ALA A 132 -31.74 -3.13 21.64
N ALA A 133 -30.72 -3.90 21.24
CA ALA A 133 -30.64 -5.34 21.45
C ALA A 133 -29.17 -5.82 21.37
N ASN A 134 -28.94 -6.94 22.05
CA ASN A 134 -27.69 -7.46 22.58
C ASN A 134 -26.84 -8.25 21.54
N VAL A 135 -25.52 -8.26 21.77
CA VAL A 135 -24.40 -9.10 21.26
C VAL A 135 -24.72 -10.33 20.37
N GLN A 136 -24.04 -10.45 19.22
CA GLN A 136 -23.28 -11.66 18.86
C GLN A 136 -22.20 -11.40 17.78
N GLU A 137 -20.96 -11.76 18.09
CA GLU A 137 -19.80 -11.77 17.20
C GLU A 137 -19.94 -12.96 16.23
N SER A 138 -20.01 -12.70 14.92
CA SER A 138 -20.11 -13.75 13.92
C SER A 138 -18.76 -13.97 13.23
N GLU A 139 -18.17 -15.15 13.50
CA GLU A 139 -17.05 -15.73 12.75
C GLU A 139 -17.42 -15.85 11.26
N ILE A 140 -16.55 -15.37 10.37
CA ILE A 140 -16.58 -15.78 8.97
C ILE A 140 -15.40 -16.71 8.73
N THR A 141 -15.71 -18.00 8.76
CA THR A 141 -14.83 -19.09 8.33
C THR A 141 -14.87 -19.16 6.81
N THR A 142 -13.72 -19.11 6.14
CA THR A 142 -13.59 -19.71 4.80
C THR A 142 -12.24 -20.39 4.67
N THR A 143 -12.30 -21.69 4.45
CA THR A 143 -11.20 -22.63 4.43
C THR A 143 -10.77 -22.92 2.99
N THR A 144 -9.45 -22.97 2.81
CA THR A 144 -8.63 -23.66 1.80
C THR A 144 -8.55 -23.15 0.36
N GLY A 145 -7.33 -22.71 0.01
CA GLY A 145 -6.77 -22.75 -1.33
C GLY A 145 -5.42 -22.01 -1.38
N TYR A 146 -4.33 -22.65 -0.95
CA TYR A 146 -2.98 -22.10 -1.12
C TYR A 146 -2.67 -21.98 -2.61
N HIS A 147 -2.83 -20.77 -3.15
CA HIS A 147 -2.17 -20.32 -4.37
C HIS A 147 -1.83 -18.86 -4.16
N ASN A 148 -0.52 -18.57 -4.03
CA ASN A 148 0.00 -17.22 -4.07
C ASN A 148 -0.30 -16.65 -5.46
N VAL A 149 -1.36 -15.87 -5.55
CA VAL A 149 -1.62 -14.94 -6.63
C VAL A 149 -1.66 -13.60 -5.93
N TRP A 150 -0.51 -12.94 -5.84
CA TRP A 150 -0.51 -11.49 -5.73
C TRP A 150 -1.02 -11.03 -7.10
N SER A 151 -2.35 -10.96 -7.21
CA SER A 151 -3.00 -10.48 -8.41
C SER A 151 -2.59 -9.02 -8.55
N GLU A 152 -1.95 -8.71 -9.67
CA GLU A 152 -2.13 -7.41 -10.28
C GLU A 152 -3.63 -7.09 -10.22
N THR A 153 -3.95 -5.92 -9.71
CA THR A 153 -5.26 -5.44 -9.23
C THR A 153 -5.50 -5.60 -7.72
N GLU A 154 -5.73 -4.45 -7.09
CA GLU A 154 -5.95 -4.21 -5.66
C GLU A 154 -4.70 -3.78 -4.90
N SER A 155 -4.29 -2.52 -5.05
CA SER A 155 -3.71 -1.86 -3.89
C SER A 155 -3.64 -0.34 -3.98
N SER A 156 -4.21 0.30 -2.97
CA SER A 156 -3.80 1.64 -2.50
C SER A 156 -2.44 1.56 -1.76
N GLN A 157 -1.54 0.66 -2.16
CA GLN A 157 -0.25 0.48 -1.50
C GLN A 157 0.66 1.62 -1.88
N VAL A 158 1.00 2.43 -0.88
CA VAL A 158 2.05 3.42 -0.97
C VAL A 158 3.24 2.83 -0.22
N THR A 159 4.42 2.79 -0.84
CA THR A 159 5.65 2.43 -0.14
C THR A 159 6.25 3.71 0.42
N VAL A 160 6.30 3.82 1.75
CA VAL A 160 7.05 4.88 2.42
C VAL A 160 8.41 4.32 2.81
N ILE A 161 9.47 4.97 2.36
CA ILE A 161 10.84 4.68 2.80
C ILE A 161 11.08 5.53 4.05
N GLU A 162 11.24 4.88 5.21
CA GLU A 162 11.75 5.56 6.40
C GLU A 162 13.25 5.82 6.21
N GLU A 163 13.68 7.09 6.28
CA GLU A 163 15.11 7.41 6.41
C GLU A 163 15.55 7.29 7.88
N LEU A 164 16.74 6.71 8.10
CA LEU A 164 17.38 6.54 9.42
C LEU A 164 18.09 7.80 9.92
#